data_AF-A0A140GRA2-F1
#
_entry.id   AF-A0A140GRA2-F1
#
_cell.length_a   1.000
_cell.length_b   1.000
_cell.length_c   1.000
_cell.angle_alpha   90.00
_cell.angle_beta   90.00
_cell.angle_gamma   90.00
#
_symmetry.space_group_name_H-M   'P 1'
#
loop_
_entity.id
_entity.type
_entity.pdbx_description
1 polymer ?
#
loop_
_entity_poly.entity_id
_entity_poly.type
_entity_poly.pdbx_seq_one_letter_code
_entity_poly.pdbx_strand_id
1 'polypeptide(L)'
;MELKSEELLDILLDVLLDELSSPKKKIIDEKEFNQLKKLRDNLKIINESYLDNKNSRKLSKDDVDKIKGLLSDIRNNLSEKTNEDIDEKLELKVNYYLSEIPKIAFCLAVGSQKHARSLIDKIYDEDKLKYLEAFIKCKSEYKELFFTYDVETCIYAEKILGLLEIAEENNDFSNVRTLFSKAYKKVYINIKNLDTVYFHNLLMIDTEDITPVETLCRIYYALKCQNFKFKKETDNLDKNLFIKVCSSFNSLKIAPYFTDVKNKEVCNMFKKRFKHEYNIKDKNYTLEDFNLTLLAKEIGFKGKLKEVVLQEGIDDAIDNSTIGKHLSANEGFMKRIRFNTTLFKDIKLSKEDIDLLLNTMYTNITHLKFNEDEAIISFIYNTYTLLINHLYRELMQKYINFINEENVLATEKLKLELEESKRNLEKTKNDIDKKQHRIENSNIELLKEIEKLKKENKKLKLELENSEEIKSEVVKLREFVFNNNLSEELSSDEYVENLEEKIKAIKDFKIAIIGGHKTWQNNLKEILPNSSFIYLDDINKDFKFLTKMDYVFINIKIPHQLYYRVKNTIKKYNIDFDFIDTRTNIGFSINDIYDKTINKK
;
A
#
# COMPACT_ATOMS: atom_id res chain seq x y z
N MET A 1 -3.36 -13.66 51.05
CA MET A 1 -3.97 -12.47 51.69
C MET A 1 -5.47 -12.61 51.51
N GLU A 2 -6.19 -12.93 52.58
CA GLU A 2 -7.65 -12.97 52.57
C GLU A 2 -8.15 -11.55 52.30
N LEU A 3 -8.75 -11.32 51.12
CA LEU A 3 -9.58 -10.13 50.90
C LEU A 3 -10.68 -10.20 51.95
N LYS A 4 -10.69 -9.21 52.85
CA LYS A 4 -11.73 -9.11 53.87
C LYS A 4 -13.06 -9.03 53.14
N SER A 5 -14.02 -9.84 53.57
CA SER A 5 -15.39 -9.88 53.05
C SER A 5 -16.09 -8.51 52.98
N GLU A 6 -15.52 -7.48 53.62
CA GLU A 6 -15.91 -6.07 53.61
C GLU A 6 -15.66 -5.38 52.25
N GLU A 7 -14.53 -5.64 51.56
CA GLU A 7 -14.22 -5.00 50.28
C GLU A 7 -15.08 -5.53 49.12
N LEU A 8 -15.47 -6.80 49.20
CA LEU A 8 -16.41 -7.40 48.24
C LEU A 8 -17.83 -6.86 48.46
N LEU A 9 -18.18 -6.51 49.70
CA LEU A 9 -19.45 -5.93 50.10
C LEU A 9 -19.61 -4.51 49.54
N ASP A 10 -18.55 -3.71 49.62
CA ASP A 10 -18.53 -2.32 49.15
C ASP A 10 -18.64 -2.25 47.62
N ILE A 11 -17.94 -3.12 46.89
CA ILE A 11 -18.03 -3.22 45.43
C ILE A 11 -19.44 -3.65 44.98
N LEU A 12 -20.06 -4.60 45.70
CA LEU A 12 -21.43 -5.04 45.45
C LEU A 12 -22.45 -3.93 45.77
N LEU A 13 -22.22 -3.16 46.84
CA LEU A 13 -23.04 -2.00 47.20
C LEU A 13 -22.97 -0.91 46.12
N ASP A 14 -21.78 -0.58 45.63
CA ASP A 14 -21.61 0.46 44.61
C ASP A 14 -22.28 0.08 43.28
N VAL A 15 -22.17 -1.18 42.87
CA VAL A 15 -22.84 -1.70 41.66
C VAL A 15 -24.36 -1.68 41.82
N LEU A 16 -24.89 -2.08 42.98
CA LEU A 16 -26.33 -2.05 43.28
C LEU A 16 -26.88 -0.62 43.40
N LEU A 17 -26.11 0.30 43.97
CA LEU A 17 -26.50 1.71 44.11
C LEU A 17 -26.51 2.45 42.77
N ASP A 18 -25.57 2.15 41.85
CA ASP A 18 -25.57 2.70 40.50
C ASP A 18 -26.77 2.21 39.67
N GLU A 19 -27.20 0.95 39.84
CA GLU A 19 -28.42 0.43 39.19
C GLU A 19 -29.70 1.07 39.74
N LEU A 20 -29.79 1.28 41.05
CA LEU A 20 -30.95 1.92 41.70
C LEU A 20 -31.06 3.43 41.43
N SER A 21 -29.97 4.06 40.98
CA SER A 21 -29.90 5.50 40.68
C SER A 21 -30.22 5.84 39.21
N SER A 22 -30.30 4.82 38.34
CA SER A 22 -30.56 4.98 36.91
C SER A 22 -32.04 5.34 36.64
N PRO A 23 -32.36 6.30 35.74
CA PRO A 23 -33.75 6.69 35.45
C PRO A 23 -34.57 5.61 34.71
N LYS A 24 -33.97 4.48 34.33
CA LYS A 24 -34.64 3.41 33.58
C LYS A 24 -35.39 2.45 34.52
N LYS A 25 -36.53 2.94 34.99
CA LYS A 25 -37.50 2.31 35.91
C LYS A 25 -38.20 1.02 35.43
N LYS A 26 -37.59 0.21 34.55
CA LYS A 26 -38.37 -0.74 33.72
C LYS A 26 -38.17 -2.24 33.94
N ILE A 27 -37.32 -2.71 34.87
CA ILE A 27 -36.98 -4.15 34.93
C ILE A 27 -37.15 -4.78 36.33
N ILE A 28 -37.35 -4.01 37.39
CA ILE A 28 -37.51 -4.53 38.74
C ILE A 28 -38.98 -4.38 39.14
N ASP A 29 -39.62 -5.44 39.64
CA ASP A 29 -41.01 -5.35 40.10
C ASP A 29 -41.11 -4.39 41.31
N GLU A 30 -42.28 -3.81 41.55
CA GLU A 30 -42.46 -2.79 42.60
C GLU A 30 -42.19 -3.35 44.02
N LYS A 31 -42.36 -4.65 44.23
CA LYS A 31 -42.09 -5.35 45.50
C LYS A 31 -40.59 -5.53 45.73
N GLU A 32 -39.84 -5.94 44.72
CA GLU A 32 -38.37 -6.05 44.74
C GLU A 32 -37.72 -4.67 44.90
N PHE A 33 -38.22 -3.65 44.21
CA PHE A 33 -37.74 -2.28 44.36
C PHE A 33 -37.95 -1.74 45.78
N ASN A 34 -39.11 -2.01 46.38
CA ASN A 34 -39.41 -1.61 47.76
C ASN A 34 -38.58 -2.38 48.79
N GLN A 35 -38.23 -3.64 48.54
CA GLN A 35 -37.31 -4.41 49.37
C GLN A 35 -35.89 -3.87 49.31
N LEU A 36 -35.38 -3.54 48.12
CA LEU A 36 -34.06 -2.93 47.92
C LEU A 36 -33.98 -1.53 48.52
N LYS A 37 -35.06 -0.73 48.43
CA LYS A 37 -35.14 0.58 49.07
C LYS A 37 -35.12 0.47 50.59
N LYS A 38 -35.87 -0.46 51.18
CA LYS A 38 -35.86 -0.71 52.63
C LYS A 38 -34.49 -1.17 53.12
N LEU A 39 -33.76 -1.93 52.30
CA LEU A 39 -32.37 -2.32 52.59
C LEU A 39 -31.42 -1.12 52.56
N ARG A 40 -31.51 -0.26 51.55
CA ARG A 40 -30.75 1.00 51.47
C ARG A 40 -30.95 1.83 52.72
N ASP A 41 -32.20 1.98 53.17
CA ASP A 41 -32.53 2.78 54.35
C ASP A 41 -31.98 2.13 55.64
N ASN A 42 -32.05 0.80 55.78
CA ASN A 42 -31.47 0.07 56.92
C ASN A 42 -29.94 0.13 56.95
N LEU A 43 -29.27 -0.03 55.80
CA LEU A 43 -27.81 0.10 55.69
C LEU A 43 -27.34 1.52 55.98
N LYS A 44 -28.15 2.52 55.61
CA LYS A 44 -27.90 3.93 55.94
C LYS A 44 -27.95 4.17 57.46
N ILE A 45 -28.93 3.60 58.16
CA ILE A 45 -29.04 3.68 59.62
C ILE A 45 -27.84 3.01 60.32
N ILE A 46 -27.38 1.85 59.82
CA ILE A 46 -26.21 1.16 60.36
C ILE A 46 -24.93 1.99 60.13
N ASN A 47 -24.78 2.62 58.96
CA ASN A 47 -23.66 3.50 58.65
C ASN A 47 -23.65 4.78 59.50
N GLU A 48 -24.82 5.40 59.72
CA GLU A 48 -24.98 6.57 60.60
C GLU A 48 -24.64 6.21 62.07
N SER A 49 -25.08 5.04 62.55
CA SER A 49 -24.71 4.51 63.88
C SER A 49 -23.22 4.20 64.02
N TYR A 50 -22.53 3.87 62.93
CA TYR A 50 -21.08 3.61 62.91
C TYR A 50 -20.27 4.91 62.96
N LEU A 51 -20.78 6.00 62.37
CA LEU A 51 -20.14 7.31 62.33
C LEU A 51 -20.21 8.08 63.66
N ASP A 52 -21.26 7.88 64.45
CA ASP A 52 -21.42 8.54 65.76
C ASP A 52 -20.51 7.94 66.86
N ASN A 53 -20.06 6.70 66.70
CA ASN A 53 -19.17 6.03 67.65
C ASN A 53 -17.69 6.36 67.35
N LYS A 54 -17.24 7.57 67.73
CA LYS A 54 -15.90 8.12 67.49
C LYS A 54 -14.69 7.26 67.91
N ASN A 55 -14.87 6.17 68.67
CA ASN A 55 -13.76 5.43 69.29
C ASN A 55 -13.65 3.91 68.98
N SER A 56 -14.50 3.33 68.13
CA SER A 56 -14.33 1.91 67.75
C SER A 56 -14.56 1.66 66.26
N ARG A 57 -13.48 1.60 65.49
CA ARG A 57 -13.46 1.22 64.05
C ARG A 57 -13.68 -0.30 63.84
N LYS A 58 -14.70 -0.89 64.45
CA LYS A 58 -15.13 -2.28 64.20
C LYS A 58 -16.65 -2.36 64.33
N LEU A 59 -17.31 -2.89 63.30
CA LEU A 59 -18.71 -3.31 63.38
C LEU A 59 -18.86 -4.34 64.51
N SER A 60 -19.93 -4.26 65.30
CA SER A 60 -20.19 -5.28 66.31
C SER A 60 -20.48 -6.61 65.60
N LYS A 61 -20.21 -7.73 66.28
CA LYS A 61 -20.49 -9.07 65.74
C LYS A 61 -21.98 -9.22 65.38
N ASP A 62 -22.87 -8.59 66.15
CA ASP A 62 -24.31 -8.57 65.93
C ASP A 62 -24.70 -7.78 64.67
N ASP A 63 -23.98 -6.71 64.33
CA ASP A 63 -24.21 -5.94 63.09
C ASP A 63 -23.74 -6.73 61.86
N VAL A 64 -22.60 -7.42 61.97
CA VAL A 64 -22.09 -8.32 60.92
C VAL A 64 -23.04 -9.50 60.67
N ASP A 65 -23.58 -10.09 61.74
CA ASP A 65 -24.51 -11.21 61.64
C ASP A 65 -25.89 -10.76 61.12
N LYS A 66 -26.35 -9.54 61.45
CA LYS A 66 -27.53 -8.91 60.82
C LYS A 66 -27.34 -8.66 59.32
N ILE A 67 -26.19 -8.13 58.91
CA ILE A 67 -25.87 -7.88 57.50
C ILE A 67 -25.82 -9.21 56.73
N LYS A 68 -25.20 -10.26 57.30
CA LYS A 68 -25.18 -11.60 56.69
C LYS A 68 -26.58 -12.21 56.56
N GLY A 69 -27.44 -12.04 57.57
CA GLY A 69 -28.84 -12.48 57.52
C GLY A 69 -29.62 -11.79 56.40
N LEU A 70 -29.52 -10.45 56.32
CA LEU A 70 -30.17 -9.67 55.26
C LEU A 70 -29.68 -10.04 53.87
N LEU A 71 -28.37 -10.31 53.70
CA LEU A 71 -27.80 -10.73 52.41
C LEU A 71 -28.22 -12.16 52.02
N SER A 72 -28.33 -13.07 52.99
CA SER A 72 -28.85 -14.41 52.77
C SER A 72 -30.31 -14.37 52.32
N ASP A 73 -31.12 -13.53 52.97
CA ASP A 73 -32.53 -13.36 52.61
C ASP A 73 -32.70 -12.75 51.21
N ILE A 74 -31.83 -11.82 50.81
CA ILE A 74 -31.83 -11.25 49.44
C ILE A 74 -31.42 -12.29 48.41
N ARG A 75 -30.37 -13.06 48.68
CA ARG A 75 -29.89 -14.12 47.78
C ARG A 75 -30.93 -15.22 47.57
N ASN A 76 -31.77 -15.46 48.58
CA ASN A 76 -32.86 -16.42 48.51
C ASN A 76 -34.14 -15.84 47.87
N ASN A 77 -34.28 -14.51 47.78
CA ASN A 77 -35.47 -13.84 47.23
C ASN A 77 -35.29 -13.25 45.82
N LEU A 78 -34.05 -13.07 45.33
CA LEU A 78 -33.78 -12.74 43.94
C LEU A 78 -33.91 -13.99 43.07
N SER A 79 -34.82 -13.98 42.09
CA SER A 79 -35.05 -15.13 41.20
C SER A 79 -33.81 -15.47 40.36
N GLU A 80 -33.62 -16.73 39.95
CA GLU A 80 -32.53 -17.14 39.04
C GLU A 80 -32.48 -16.30 37.75
N LYS A 81 -33.64 -15.77 37.31
CA LYS A 81 -33.81 -14.91 36.15
C LYS A 81 -33.08 -13.56 36.24
N THR A 82 -32.93 -12.98 37.43
CA THR A 82 -32.23 -11.69 37.62
C THR A 82 -30.70 -11.84 37.63
N ASN A 83 -30.17 -13.03 37.94
CA ASN A 83 -28.73 -13.30 37.84
C ASN A 83 -28.25 -13.43 36.38
N GLU A 84 -29.04 -14.07 35.50
CA GLU A 84 -28.74 -14.16 34.07
C GLU A 84 -28.78 -12.77 33.38
N ASP A 85 -29.77 -11.93 33.73
CA ASP A 85 -29.92 -10.56 33.20
C ASP A 85 -28.79 -9.60 33.66
N ILE A 86 -28.22 -9.85 34.85
CA ILE A 86 -27.05 -9.11 35.38
C ILE A 86 -25.76 -9.60 34.68
N ASP A 87 -25.61 -10.90 34.48
CA ASP A 87 -24.46 -11.48 33.74
C ASP A 87 -24.46 -11.02 32.28
N GLU A 88 -25.61 -10.96 31.59
CA GLU A 88 -25.73 -10.48 30.19
C GLU A 88 -25.43 -8.96 30.06
N LYS A 89 -25.86 -8.15 31.03
CA LYS A 89 -25.54 -6.70 31.07
C LYS A 89 -24.09 -6.43 31.47
N LEU A 90 -23.50 -7.26 32.33
CA LEU A 90 -22.06 -7.26 32.61
C LEU A 90 -21.29 -7.64 31.34
N GLU A 91 -21.75 -8.62 30.57
CA GLU A 91 -21.16 -9.02 29.29
C GLU A 91 -21.20 -7.89 28.26
N LEU A 92 -22.33 -7.17 28.13
CA LEU A 92 -22.48 -6.00 27.24
C LEU A 92 -21.60 -4.82 27.65
N LYS A 93 -21.49 -4.52 28.95
CA LYS A 93 -20.57 -3.49 29.45
C LYS A 93 -19.12 -3.92 29.27
N VAL A 94 -18.78 -5.16 29.60
CA VAL A 94 -17.44 -5.74 29.40
C VAL A 94 -17.07 -5.68 27.92
N ASN A 95 -17.96 -6.01 26.99
CA ASN A 95 -17.70 -5.88 25.55
C ASN A 95 -17.43 -4.43 25.10
N TYR A 96 -18.14 -3.44 25.66
CA TYR A 96 -17.88 -2.02 25.43
C TYR A 96 -16.56 -1.54 26.08
N TYR A 97 -16.24 -2.03 27.28
CA TYR A 97 -14.94 -1.79 27.94
C TYR A 97 -13.78 -2.54 27.27
N LEU A 98 -14.07 -3.59 26.50
CA LEU A 98 -13.11 -4.42 25.79
C LEU A 98 -12.84 -3.96 24.33
N SER A 99 -13.63 -3.03 23.76
CA SER A 99 -13.42 -2.59 22.37
C SER A 99 -12.52 -1.36 22.25
N GLU A 100 -12.82 -0.26 22.96
CA GLU A 100 -12.15 1.04 22.71
C GLU A 100 -10.93 1.31 23.60
N ILE A 101 -11.05 1.10 24.92
CA ILE A 101 -9.95 1.37 25.86
C ILE A 101 -8.75 0.43 25.62
N PRO A 102 -8.95 -0.89 25.37
CA PRO A 102 -7.83 -1.79 25.17
C PRO A 102 -7.12 -1.56 23.83
N LYS A 103 -7.81 -1.01 22.82
CA LYS A 103 -7.22 -0.60 21.54
C LYS A 103 -6.19 0.52 21.73
N ILE A 104 -6.55 1.56 22.47
CA ILE A 104 -5.63 2.67 22.79
C ILE A 104 -4.51 2.19 23.69
N ALA A 105 -4.83 1.37 24.69
CA ALA A 105 -3.82 0.81 25.57
C ALA A 105 -2.84 -0.08 24.81
N PHE A 106 -3.29 -0.83 23.79
CA PHE A 106 -2.41 -1.55 22.88
C PHE A 106 -1.47 -0.59 22.14
N CYS A 107 -1.99 0.50 21.56
CA CYS A 107 -1.19 1.50 20.85
C CYS A 107 -0.12 2.11 21.76
N LEU A 108 -0.49 2.52 22.97
CA LEU A 108 0.42 3.13 23.95
C LEU A 108 1.46 2.13 24.46
N ALA A 109 1.03 0.92 24.84
CA ALA A 109 1.89 -0.13 25.34
C ALA A 109 2.95 -0.50 24.29
N VAL A 110 2.54 -0.80 23.06
CA VAL A 110 3.45 -1.18 21.97
C VAL A 110 4.31 0.02 21.53
N GLY A 111 3.75 1.23 21.43
CA GLY A 111 4.48 2.45 21.04
C GLY A 111 5.54 2.89 22.05
N SER A 112 5.34 2.56 23.33
CA SER A 112 6.32 2.81 24.40
C SER A 112 7.57 1.91 24.29
N GLN A 113 7.47 0.77 23.60
CA GLN A 113 8.57 -0.16 23.44
C GLN A 113 9.58 0.35 22.40
N LYS A 114 10.63 1.05 22.87
CA LYS A 114 11.68 1.65 22.02
C LYS A 114 12.27 0.68 20.98
N HIS A 115 12.45 -0.59 21.35
CA HIS A 115 13.02 -1.62 20.49
C HIS A 115 12.06 -2.12 19.38
N ALA A 116 10.77 -1.79 19.45
CA ALA A 116 9.76 -2.10 18.44
C ALA A 116 9.55 -0.96 17.43
N ARG A 117 9.98 0.26 17.75
CA ARG A 117 9.77 1.49 16.94
C ARG A 117 10.27 1.39 15.51
N SER A 118 11.46 0.82 15.29
CA SER A 118 11.99 0.64 13.93
C SER A 118 11.14 -0.31 13.06
N LEU A 119 10.47 -1.28 13.68
CA LEU A 119 9.53 -2.16 12.98
C LEU A 119 8.20 -1.45 12.71
N ILE A 120 7.74 -0.61 13.66
CA ILE A 120 6.55 0.23 13.46
C ILE A 120 6.76 1.16 12.26
N ASP A 121 7.90 1.86 12.20
CA ASP A 121 8.24 2.73 11.06
C ASP A 121 8.27 1.94 9.76
N LYS A 122 8.97 0.80 9.74
CA LYS A 122 9.04 -0.05 8.54
C LYS A 122 7.66 -0.43 8.01
N ILE A 123 6.75 -0.90 8.87
CA ILE A 123 5.40 -1.32 8.47
C ILE A 123 4.54 -0.11 8.08
N TYR A 124 4.63 0.97 8.86
CA TYR A 124 3.87 2.19 8.60
C TYR A 124 4.28 2.86 7.29
N ASP A 125 5.57 2.90 6.99
CA ASP A 125 6.11 3.55 5.80
C ASP A 125 5.85 2.76 4.50
N GLU A 126 5.44 1.49 4.57
CA GLU A 126 4.99 0.71 3.40
C GLU A 126 3.79 1.36 2.70
N ASP A 127 2.86 1.93 3.48
CA ASP A 127 1.70 2.66 2.97
C ASP A 127 1.28 3.78 3.94
N LYS A 128 2.22 4.71 4.16
CA LYS A 128 2.09 5.81 5.12
C LYS A 128 0.78 6.59 4.96
N LEU A 129 0.33 6.78 3.71
CA LEU A 129 -0.85 7.57 3.41
C LEU A 129 -2.12 6.89 3.92
N LYS A 130 -2.27 5.61 3.61
CA LYS A 130 -3.41 4.81 4.02
C LYS A 130 -3.58 4.81 5.54
N TYR A 131 -2.49 4.62 6.28
CA TYR A 131 -2.54 4.57 7.74
C TYR A 131 -2.78 5.95 8.36
N LEU A 132 -2.21 7.02 7.79
CA LEU A 132 -2.46 8.39 8.25
C LEU A 132 -3.92 8.80 8.04
N GLU A 133 -4.50 8.50 6.88
CA GLU A 133 -5.91 8.77 6.59
C GLU A 133 -6.84 8.01 7.55
N ALA A 134 -6.53 6.76 7.87
CA ALA A 134 -7.29 5.97 8.83
C ALA A 134 -7.25 6.59 10.23
N PHE A 135 -6.05 6.98 10.70
CA PHE A 135 -5.90 7.69 11.97
C PHE A 135 -6.68 9.00 12.02
N ILE A 136 -6.63 9.83 10.97
CA ILE A 136 -7.32 11.12 10.94
C ILE A 136 -8.84 10.95 11.10
N LYS A 137 -9.41 9.89 10.53
CA LYS A 137 -10.85 9.60 10.64
C LYS A 137 -11.28 9.31 12.08
N CYS A 138 -10.44 8.64 12.87
CA CYS A 138 -10.76 8.23 14.23
C CYS A 138 -10.17 9.15 15.32
N LYS A 139 -9.29 10.10 14.96
CA LYS A 139 -8.55 10.98 15.89
C LYS A 139 -9.44 11.69 16.93
N SER A 140 -10.66 12.08 16.57
CA SER A 140 -11.58 12.77 17.49
C SER A 140 -11.99 11.92 18.69
N GLU A 141 -11.99 10.60 18.55
CA GLU A 141 -12.48 9.67 19.57
C GLU A 141 -11.44 9.38 20.65
N TYR A 142 -10.16 9.65 20.37
CA TYR A 142 -9.03 9.18 21.19
C TYR A 142 -8.14 10.28 21.76
N LYS A 143 -8.46 11.55 21.46
CA LYS A 143 -7.61 12.72 21.75
C LYS A 143 -7.16 12.81 23.22
N GLU A 144 -8.04 12.58 24.19
CA GLU A 144 -7.73 12.85 25.61
C GLU A 144 -6.79 11.83 26.28
N LEU A 145 -6.67 10.61 25.74
CA LEU A 145 -5.97 9.50 26.40
C LEU A 145 -4.46 9.47 26.12
N PHE A 146 -4.00 10.06 25.02
CA PHE A 146 -2.57 10.10 24.66
C PHE A 146 -1.74 11.03 25.56
N PHE A 147 -2.33 12.11 26.09
CA PHE A 147 -1.60 13.17 26.83
C PHE A 147 -1.04 12.77 28.21
N THR A 148 -1.15 11.50 28.58
CA THR A 148 -0.53 10.95 29.80
C THR A 148 0.88 10.39 29.54
N TYR A 149 1.32 10.31 28.28
CA TYR A 149 2.59 9.74 27.84
C TYR A 149 3.50 10.79 27.20
N ASP A 150 4.78 10.45 27.02
CA ASP A 150 5.73 11.31 26.32
C ASP A 150 5.39 11.46 24.83
N VAL A 151 5.88 12.55 24.23
CA VAL A 151 5.58 12.94 22.85
C VAL A 151 5.92 11.84 21.85
N GLU A 152 7.07 11.16 22.00
CA GLU A 152 7.46 10.11 21.08
C GLU A 152 6.50 8.94 21.16
N THR A 153 6.17 8.47 22.38
CA THR A 153 5.20 7.40 22.58
C THR A 153 3.85 7.74 21.95
N CYS A 154 3.37 8.97 22.09
CA CYS A 154 2.15 9.44 21.42
C CYS A 154 2.25 9.32 19.89
N ILE A 155 3.33 9.78 19.28
CA ILE A 155 3.54 9.70 17.82
C ILE A 155 3.50 8.23 17.34
N TYR A 156 4.19 7.32 18.04
CA TYR A 156 4.15 5.90 17.66
C TYR A 156 2.78 5.27 17.92
N ALA A 157 2.07 5.70 18.95
CA ALA A 157 0.72 5.24 19.21
C ALA A 157 -0.26 5.71 18.12
N GLU A 158 -0.12 6.93 17.57
CA GLU A 158 -0.89 7.40 16.40
C GLU A 158 -0.63 6.52 15.17
N LYS A 159 0.65 6.16 14.91
CA LYS A 159 1.00 5.24 13.81
C LYS A 159 0.37 3.86 13.99
N ILE A 160 0.45 3.29 15.19
CA ILE A 160 -0.14 1.98 15.51
C ILE A 160 -1.66 2.03 15.41
N LEU A 161 -2.29 3.12 15.81
CA LEU A 161 -3.73 3.28 15.71
C LEU A 161 -4.18 3.24 14.24
N GLY A 162 -3.51 3.99 13.35
CA GLY A 162 -3.77 3.92 11.91
C GLY A 162 -3.58 2.50 11.33
N LEU A 163 -2.56 1.77 11.80
CA LEU A 163 -2.34 0.36 11.43
C LEU A 163 -3.47 -0.55 11.92
N LEU A 164 -3.98 -0.32 13.15
CA LEU A 164 -5.07 -1.10 13.73
C LEU A 164 -6.40 -0.85 13.02
N GLU A 165 -6.74 0.40 12.69
CA GLU A 165 -7.96 0.72 11.93
C GLU A 165 -8.00 -0.06 10.61
N ILE A 166 -6.90 -0.02 9.86
CA ILE A 166 -6.79 -0.76 8.59
C ILE A 166 -6.84 -2.29 8.81
N ALA A 167 -6.24 -2.79 9.89
CA ALA A 167 -6.30 -4.20 10.23
C ALA A 167 -7.73 -4.66 10.55
N GLU A 168 -8.49 -3.84 11.29
CA GLU A 168 -9.90 -4.10 11.60
C GLU A 168 -10.80 -4.03 10.36
N GLU A 169 -10.63 -3.01 9.51
CA GLU A 169 -11.36 -2.87 8.25
C GLU A 169 -11.18 -4.07 7.32
N ASN A 170 -9.94 -4.60 7.23
CA ASN A 170 -9.61 -5.72 6.36
C ASN A 170 -9.71 -7.09 7.04
N ASN A 171 -10.00 -7.12 8.36
CA ASN A 171 -9.92 -8.30 9.21
C ASN A 171 -8.58 -9.06 9.09
N ASP A 172 -7.47 -8.33 8.92
CA ASP A 172 -6.11 -8.86 8.81
C ASP A 172 -5.17 -8.22 9.85
N PHE A 173 -4.90 -8.99 10.91
CA PHE A 173 -4.04 -8.56 12.02
C PHE A 173 -2.59 -9.04 11.88
N SER A 174 -2.13 -9.46 10.69
CA SER A 174 -0.78 -10.04 10.51
C SER A 174 0.34 -9.09 10.90
N ASN A 175 0.25 -7.81 10.49
CA ASN A 175 1.20 -6.78 10.90
C ASN A 175 1.13 -6.49 12.40
N VAL A 176 -0.08 -6.43 12.96
CA VAL A 176 -0.32 -6.20 14.39
C VAL A 176 0.26 -7.33 15.24
N ARG A 177 0.13 -8.59 14.79
CA ARG A 177 0.74 -9.76 15.42
C ARG A 177 2.26 -9.70 15.38
N THR A 178 2.82 -9.26 14.26
CA THR A 178 4.27 -9.07 14.13
C THR A 178 4.77 -8.00 15.10
N LEU A 179 4.08 -6.86 15.20
CA LEU A 179 4.39 -5.81 16.15
C LEU A 179 4.33 -6.29 17.60
N PHE A 180 3.25 -6.98 17.99
CA PHE A 180 3.11 -7.52 19.33
C PHE A 180 4.21 -8.55 19.64
N SER A 181 4.57 -9.41 18.68
CA SER A 181 5.66 -10.39 18.86
C SER A 181 7.02 -9.74 19.09
N LYS A 182 7.23 -8.54 18.55
CA LYS A 182 8.45 -7.76 18.74
C LYS A 182 8.44 -7.05 20.09
N ALA A 183 7.35 -6.37 20.43
CA ALA A 183 7.17 -5.58 21.64
C ALA A 183 7.09 -6.43 22.92
N TYR A 184 6.36 -7.55 22.85
CA TYR A 184 6.06 -8.43 23.98
C TYR A 184 6.45 -9.88 23.67
N LYS A 185 7.70 -10.08 23.23
CA LYS A 185 8.21 -11.39 22.76
C LYS A 185 7.93 -12.55 23.72
N LYS A 186 8.17 -12.37 25.03
CA LYS A 186 7.95 -13.43 26.02
C LYS A 186 6.47 -13.82 26.09
N VAL A 187 5.57 -12.84 26.18
CA VAL A 187 4.11 -13.04 26.21
C VAL A 187 3.66 -13.75 24.94
N TYR A 188 4.08 -13.24 23.79
CA TYR A 188 3.76 -13.83 22.49
C TYR A 188 4.15 -15.31 22.41
N ILE A 189 5.38 -15.67 22.80
CA ILE A 189 5.86 -17.07 22.74
C ILE A 189 4.99 -17.99 23.60
N ASN A 190 4.51 -17.52 24.76
CA ASN A 190 3.74 -18.33 25.68
C ASN A 190 2.28 -18.54 25.24
N ILE A 191 1.69 -17.58 24.52
CA ILE A 191 0.27 -17.65 24.14
C ILE A 191 0.03 -18.04 22.68
N LYS A 192 1.02 -17.93 21.79
CA LYS A 192 0.83 -18.11 20.33
C LYS A 192 0.33 -19.50 19.90
N ASN A 193 0.53 -20.53 20.71
CA ASN A 193 0.17 -21.91 20.41
C ASN A 193 -1.06 -22.39 21.21
N LEU A 194 -1.73 -21.49 21.92
CA LEU A 194 -2.89 -21.83 22.73
C LEU A 194 -4.18 -21.64 21.92
N ASP A 195 -5.07 -22.63 21.94
CA ASP A 195 -6.40 -22.51 21.33
C ASP A 195 -7.39 -21.76 22.24
N THR A 196 -7.07 -21.67 23.53
CA THR A 196 -7.87 -21.01 24.58
C THR A 196 -6.90 -20.37 25.56
N VAL A 197 -7.19 -19.13 25.95
CA VAL A 197 -6.32 -18.34 26.83
C VAL A 197 -7.07 -17.96 28.09
N TYR A 198 -6.42 -18.14 29.24
CA TYR A 198 -6.88 -17.70 30.55
C TYR A 198 -6.20 -16.40 30.96
N PHE A 199 -6.80 -15.66 31.92
CA PHE A 199 -6.23 -14.40 32.40
C PHE A 199 -4.81 -14.57 32.95
N HIS A 200 -4.57 -15.62 33.72
CA HIS A 200 -3.23 -15.92 34.21
C HIS A 200 -2.20 -16.11 33.08
N ASN A 201 -2.55 -16.71 31.93
CA ASN A 201 -1.60 -16.88 30.81
C ASN A 201 -1.09 -15.54 30.26
N LEU A 202 -1.88 -14.47 30.39
CA LEU A 202 -1.48 -13.12 29.97
C LEU A 202 -0.55 -12.43 30.98
N LEU A 203 -0.51 -12.89 32.23
CA LEU A 203 0.23 -12.23 33.33
C LEU A 203 1.43 -13.01 33.85
N MET A 204 1.54 -14.30 33.54
CA MET A 204 2.50 -15.27 34.12
C MET A 204 4.00 -15.04 33.84
N ILE A 205 4.41 -13.89 33.31
CA ILE A 205 5.79 -13.70 32.82
C ILE A 205 6.62 -12.73 33.64
N ASP A 206 5.99 -11.78 34.33
CA ASP A 206 6.74 -10.73 35.01
C ASP A 206 6.53 -10.85 36.52
N THR A 207 7.64 -11.07 37.23
CA THR A 207 7.73 -10.96 38.70
C THR A 207 7.75 -9.50 39.18
N GLU A 208 7.70 -8.54 38.24
CA GLU A 208 7.68 -7.09 38.44
C GLU A 208 6.28 -6.53 38.17
N ASP A 209 5.99 -5.34 38.71
CA ASP A 209 4.69 -4.65 38.59
C ASP A 209 4.29 -4.37 37.13
N ILE A 210 3.54 -5.30 36.52
CA ILE A 210 2.91 -5.10 35.21
C ILE A 210 1.96 -3.90 35.29
N THR A 211 2.11 -2.95 34.36
CA THR A 211 1.27 -1.75 34.36
C THR A 211 -0.16 -2.08 33.91
N PRO A 212 -1.16 -1.30 34.34
CA PRO A 212 -2.51 -1.29 33.78
C PRO A 212 -2.53 -1.40 32.25
N VAL A 213 -1.85 -0.47 31.57
CA VAL A 213 -1.87 -0.33 30.11
C VAL A 213 -1.28 -1.55 29.40
N GLU A 214 -0.22 -2.13 29.94
CA GLU A 214 0.34 -3.38 29.40
C GLU A 214 -0.62 -4.56 29.54
N THR A 215 -1.34 -4.64 30.65
CA THR A 215 -2.34 -5.70 30.82
C THR A 215 -3.46 -5.58 29.80
N LEU A 216 -3.94 -4.36 29.56
CA LEU A 216 -4.98 -4.10 28.57
C LEU A 216 -4.54 -4.40 27.14
N CYS A 217 -3.29 -4.07 26.81
CA CYS A 217 -2.67 -4.41 25.54
C CYS A 217 -2.70 -5.94 25.30
N ARG A 218 -2.31 -6.73 26.31
CA ARG A 218 -2.31 -8.20 26.21
C ARG A 218 -3.72 -8.77 26.04
N ILE A 219 -4.72 -8.20 26.71
CA ILE A 219 -6.13 -8.59 26.58
C ILE A 219 -6.65 -8.26 25.18
N TYR A 220 -6.40 -7.04 24.70
CA TYR A 220 -6.78 -6.63 23.34
C TYR A 220 -6.19 -7.57 22.30
N TYR A 221 -4.89 -7.86 22.42
CA TYR A 221 -4.20 -8.79 21.53
C TYR A 221 -4.85 -10.18 21.50
N ALA A 222 -5.12 -10.75 22.68
CA ALA A 222 -5.73 -12.07 22.81
C ALA A 222 -7.12 -12.14 22.17
N LEU A 223 -7.96 -11.15 22.44
CA LEU A 223 -9.35 -11.14 21.99
C LEU A 223 -9.50 -10.75 20.52
N LYS A 224 -8.83 -9.68 20.08
CA LYS A 224 -9.03 -9.09 18.75
C LYS A 224 -8.03 -9.60 17.72
N CYS A 225 -6.76 -9.70 18.07
CA CYS A 225 -5.71 -10.03 17.09
C CYS A 225 -5.52 -11.53 16.88
N GLN A 226 -5.87 -12.35 17.87
CA GLN A 226 -5.76 -13.82 17.80
C GLN A 226 -7.10 -14.56 17.89
N ASN A 227 -8.19 -13.84 18.17
CA ASN A 227 -9.53 -14.40 18.31
C ASN A 227 -9.60 -15.58 19.30
N PHE A 228 -8.84 -15.50 20.39
CA PHE A 228 -8.84 -16.55 21.40
C PHE A 228 -10.19 -16.61 22.13
N LYS A 229 -10.68 -17.83 22.38
CA LYS A 229 -11.81 -18.04 23.27
C LYS A 229 -11.33 -17.81 24.71
N PHE A 230 -11.94 -16.86 25.39
CA PHE A 230 -11.74 -16.70 26.83
C PHE A 230 -12.64 -17.68 27.57
N LYS A 231 -12.06 -18.52 28.44
CA LYS A 231 -12.84 -19.34 29.37
C LYS A 231 -12.85 -18.69 30.74
N LYS A 232 -14.05 -18.54 31.32
CA LYS A 232 -14.27 -18.18 32.73
C LYS A 232 -13.91 -19.42 33.55
N GLU A 233 -12.74 -19.45 34.18
CA GLU A 233 -12.44 -20.45 35.22
C GLU A 233 -12.89 -19.93 36.59
N THR A 234 -13.40 -20.84 37.41
CA THR A 234 -14.10 -20.61 38.68
C THR A 234 -13.19 -20.22 39.85
N ASP A 235 -11.89 -20.06 39.64
CA ASP A 235 -10.92 -19.83 40.71
C ASP A 235 -10.83 -18.36 41.16
N ASN A 236 -10.76 -18.18 42.49
CA ASN A 236 -10.73 -16.86 43.14
C ASN A 236 -9.53 -15.98 42.70
N LEU A 237 -8.43 -16.58 42.23
CA LEU A 237 -7.23 -15.86 41.81
C LEU A 237 -7.48 -15.04 40.53
N ASP A 238 -8.08 -15.64 39.50
CA ASP A 238 -8.36 -14.99 38.22
C ASP A 238 -9.50 -13.96 38.36
N LYS A 239 -10.45 -14.15 39.29
CA LYS A 239 -11.46 -13.14 39.63
C LYS A 239 -10.85 -11.88 40.24
N ASN A 240 -9.93 -12.02 41.19
CA ASN A 240 -9.23 -10.88 41.80
C ASN A 240 -8.36 -10.15 40.79
N LEU A 241 -7.76 -10.91 39.86
CA LEU A 241 -6.97 -10.38 38.77
C LEU A 241 -7.82 -9.60 37.77
N PHE A 242 -8.97 -10.13 37.39
CA PHE A 242 -9.97 -9.44 36.57
C PHE A 242 -10.45 -8.15 37.26
N ILE A 243 -10.76 -8.19 38.56
CA ILE A 243 -11.12 -7.00 39.34
C ILE A 243 -9.97 -5.98 39.35
N LYS A 244 -8.71 -6.42 39.51
CA LYS A 244 -7.52 -5.56 39.46
C LYS A 244 -7.35 -4.91 38.09
N VAL A 245 -7.68 -5.62 37.02
CA VAL A 245 -7.67 -5.10 35.66
C VAL A 245 -8.81 -4.11 35.44
N CYS A 246 -10.04 -4.42 35.89
CA CYS A 246 -11.18 -3.50 35.86
C CYS A 246 -10.95 -2.24 36.69
N SER A 247 -10.30 -2.35 37.86
CA SER A 247 -9.93 -1.19 38.67
C SER A 247 -8.81 -0.38 38.01
N SER A 248 -7.89 -1.03 37.31
CA SER A 248 -6.86 -0.41 36.48
C SER A 248 -7.44 0.32 35.26
N PHE A 249 -8.42 -0.27 34.57
CA PHE A 249 -9.23 0.37 33.53
C PHE A 249 -9.94 1.63 34.04
N ASN A 250 -10.55 1.50 35.22
CA ASN A 250 -11.15 2.63 35.90
C ASN A 250 -10.10 3.69 36.17
N SER A 251 -8.94 3.36 36.76
CA SER A 251 -7.87 4.34 37.00
C SER A 251 -7.38 5.09 35.75
N LEU A 252 -7.39 4.45 34.57
CA LEU A 252 -7.03 5.06 33.29
C LEU A 252 -8.10 5.99 32.72
N LYS A 253 -9.39 5.68 32.90
CA LYS A 253 -10.51 6.63 32.65
C LYS A 253 -10.64 7.69 33.76
N ILE A 254 -10.08 7.43 34.94
CA ILE A 254 -10.34 8.14 36.20
C ILE A 254 -9.07 8.88 36.70
N ALA A 255 -8.20 9.29 35.80
CA ALA A 255 -7.18 10.29 36.14
C ALA A 255 -7.73 11.67 36.62
N PRO A 256 -9.06 11.98 36.68
CA PRO A 256 -9.52 13.12 37.49
C PRO A 256 -10.06 12.76 38.88
N TYR A 257 -10.22 11.48 39.25
CA TYR A 257 -10.86 11.15 40.53
C TYR A 257 -10.09 10.07 41.29
N PHE A 258 -8.99 10.48 41.92
CA PHE A 258 -8.74 10.02 43.29
C PHE A 258 -9.87 10.54 44.19
N THR A 259 -11.06 10.00 43.97
CA THR A 259 -12.11 9.93 44.96
C THR A 259 -12.44 8.47 45.18
N ASP A 260 -11.48 7.76 45.76
CA ASP A 260 -11.79 6.97 46.95
C ASP A 260 -12.08 7.94 48.13
N VAL A 261 -12.91 8.97 47.85
CA VAL A 261 -13.57 9.72 48.88
C VAL A 261 -14.73 8.82 49.18
N LYS A 262 -14.56 7.97 50.19
CA LYS A 262 -15.58 7.17 50.87
C LYS A 262 -16.83 7.97 51.30
N ASN A 263 -16.93 9.26 50.92
CA ASN A 263 -17.98 10.20 51.27
C ASN A 263 -18.05 11.43 50.31
N LYS A 264 -18.44 11.23 49.04
CA LYS A 264 -18.53 12.29 47.98
C LYS A 264 -19.27 13.55 48.44
N GLU A 265 -20.28 13.39 49.30
CA GLU A 265 -21.04 14.49 49.89
C GLU A 265 -20.18 15.37 50.81
N VAL A 266 -19.33 14.77 51.64
CA VAL A 266 -18.44 15.50 52.56
C VAL A 266 -17.38 16.28 51.79
N CYS A 267 -16.79 15.71 50.75
CA CYS A 267 -15.87 16.44 49.87
C CYS A 267 -16.57 17.63 49.16
N ASN A 268 -17.82 17.44 48.71
CA ASN A 268 -18.59 18.54 48.14
C ASN A 268 -18.91 19.64 49.16
N MET A 269 -19.19 19.28 50.43
CA MET A 269 -19.35 20.26 51.51
C MET A 269 -18.06 21.01 51.79
N PHE A 270 -16.92 20.32 51.86
CA PHE A 270 -15.60 20.93 52.01
C PHE A 270 -15.34 21.96 50.90
N LYS A 271 -15.55 21.57 49.63
CA LYS A 271 -15.40 22.47 48.47
C LYS A 271 -16.27 23.72 48.60
N LYS A 272 -17.55 23.55 48.93
CA LYS A 272 -18.48 24.68 49.11
C LYS A 272 -18.01 25.62 50.22
N ARG A 273 -17.59 25.08 51.35
CA ARG A 273 -17.09 25.86 52.48
C ARG A 273 -15.84 26.64 52.09
N PHE A 274 -14.85 25.96 51.49
CA PHE A 274 -13.60 26.60 51.07
C PHE A 274 -13.85 27.70 50.04
N LYS A 275 -14.65 27.42 49.01
CA LYS A 275 -15.03 28.43 48.00
C LYS A 275 -15.72 29.64 48.64
N HIS A 276 -16.64 29.42 49.58
CA HIS A 276 -17.30 30.50 50.30
C HIS A 276 -16.32 31.31 51.15
N GLU A 277 -15.41 30.63 51.87
CA GLU A 277 -14.44 31.24 52.76
C GLU A 277 -13.46 32.18 52.04
N TYR A 278 -13.01 31.78 50.85
CA TYR A 278 -12.09 32.55 50.00
C TYR A 278 -12.80 33.33 48.87
N ASN A 279 -14.13 33.39 48.87
CA ASN A 279 -14.92 34.07 47.82
C ASN A 279 -14.59 33.62 46.39
N ILE A 280 -14.29 32.32 46.22
CA ILE A 280 -14.06 31.69 44.93
C ILE A 280 -15.43 31.45 44.26
N LYS A 281 -15.61 32.04 43.08
CA LYS A 281 -16.83 31.96 42.28
C LYS A 281 -16.69 30.85 41.23
N ASP A 282 -17.82 30.33 40.75
CA ASP A 282 -17.83 29.38 39.62
C ASP A 282 -17.62 30.14 38.30
N LYS A 283 -16.38 30.58 38.06
CA LYS A 283 -15.91 31.22 36.83
C LYS A 283 -14.47 30.82 36.53
N ASN A 284 -13.99 31.17 35.35
CA ASN A 284 -12.58 30.99 35.01
C ASN A 284 -11.73 32.09 35.67
N TYR A 285 -10.54 31.71 36.14
CA TYR A 285 -9.57 32.62 36.75
C TYR A 285 -8.25 32.61 35.98
N THR A 286 -7.63 33.78 35.82
CA THR A 286 -6.19 33.84 35.56
C THR A 286 -5.44 33.48 36.84
N LEU A 287 -4.16 33.09 36.74
CA LEU A 287 -3.35 32.84 37.94
C LEU A 287 -3.30 34.06 38.88
N GLU A 288 -3.17 35.26 38.31
CA GLU A 288 -3.15 36.52 39.05
C GLU A 288 -4.46 36.76 39.79
N ASP A 289 -5.60 36.66 39.10
CA ASP A 289 -6.93 36.85 39.72
C ASP A 289 -7.20 35.80 40.81
N PHE A 290 -6.73 34.57 40.61
CA PHE A 290 -6.88 33.47 41.57
C PHE A 290 -6.02 33.71 42.83
N ASN A 291 -4.74 34.03 42.66
CA ASN A 291 -3.83 34.36 43.76
C ASN A 291 -4.33 35.54 44.58
N LEU A 292 -4.81 36.61 43.93
CA LEU A 292 -5.41 37.76 44.61
C LEU A 292 -6.67 37.38 45.38
N THR A 293 -7.49 36.47 44.84
CA THR A 293 -8.70 35.97 45.52
C THR A 293 -8.34 35.23 46.81
N LEU A 294 -7.29 34.40 46.77
CA LEU A 294 -6.79 33.68 47.94
C LEU A 294 -6.20 34.63 49.00
N LEU A 295 -5.35 35.57 48.57
CA LEU A 295 -4.68 36.54 49.44
C LEU A 295 -5.64 37.49 50.13
N ALA A 296 -6.66 37.99 49.41
CA ALA A 296 -7.61 38.98 49.93
C ALA A 296 -8.26 38.55 51.25
N LYS A 297 -8.47 37.24 51.44
CA LYS A 297 -9.00 36.66 52.67
C LYS A 297 -8.02 36.75 53.83
N GLU A 298 -6.76 36.36 53.64
CA GLU A 298 -5.75 36.35 54.70
C GLU A 298 -5.35 37.75 55.15
N ILE A 299 -5.27 38.71 54.22
CA ILE A 299 -4.93 40.11 54.54
C ILE A 299 -6.17 40.94 54.96
N GLY A 300 -7.36 40.33 55.04
CA GLY A 300 -8.58 40.99 55.51
C GLY A 300 -9.16 42.06 54.57
N PHE A 301 -8.82 42.02 53.28
CA PHE A 301 -9.21 43.04 52.30
C PHE A 301 -10.66 42.84 51.80
N LYS A 302 -11.46 43.92 51.82
CA LYS A 302 -12.88 43.92 51.43
C LYS A 302 -13.21 44.76 50.19
N GLY A 303 -12.21 45.39 49.55
CA GLY A 303 -12.37 46.24 48.36
C GLY A 303 -12.39 45.45 47.04
N LYS A 304 -12.25 46.15 45.89
CA LYS A 304 -12.09 45.45 44.60
C LYS A 304 -10.70 44.82 44.52
N LEU A 305 -10.59 43.58 44.07
CA LEU A 305 -9.32 42.81 44.03
C LEU A 305 -8.15 43.53 43.34
N LYS A 306 -8.40 44.38 42.32
CA LYS A 306 -7.36 45.17 41.63
C LYS A 306 -6.79 46.32 42.49
N GLU A 307 -7.49 46.73 43.53
CA GLU A 307 -7.07 47.77 44.46
C GLU A 307 -6.13 47.22 45.56
N VAL A 308 -6.03 45.90 45.71
CA VAL A 308 -5.11 45.24 46.64
C VAL A 308 -3.66 45.60 46.33
N VAL A 309 -3.25 45.70 45.07
CA VAL A 309 -1.83 45.95 44.73
C VAL A 309 -1.44 47.44 44.89
N LEU A 310 -2.40 48.32 45.19
CA LEU A 310 -2.22 49.78 45.16
C LEU A 310 -2.17 50.45 46.53
N GLN A 311 -2.28 49.72 47.65
CA GLN A 311 -2.21 50.32 48.99
C GLN A 311 -0.83 50.13 49.64
N GLU A 312 -0.33 51.19 50.28
CA GLU A 312 0.92 51.15 51.06
C GLU A 312 0.83 50.12 52.21
N GLY A 313 1.89 49.32 52.39
CA GLY A 313 1.99 48.30 53.44
C GLY A 313 1.41 46.92 53.08
N ILE A 314 0.89 46.75 51.86
CA ILE A 314 0.36 45.45 51.41
C ILE A 314 1.46 44.44 51.10
N ASP A 315 2.62 44.86 50.61
CA ASP A 315 3.75 43.95 50.37
C ASP A 315 4.17 43.24 51.66
N ASP A 316 4.28 43.97 52.77
CA ASP A 316 4.57 43.40 54.09
C ASP A 316 3.44 42.46 54.58
N ALA A 317 2.17 42.80 54.30
CA ALA A 317 1.03 41.94 54.67
C ALA A 317 1.02 40.64 53.86
N ILE A 318 1.36 40.69 52.56
CA ILE A 318 1.49 39.53 51.68
C ILE A 318 2.67 38.66 52.16
N ASP A 319 3.84 39.26 52.39
CA ASP A 319 5.04 38.54 52.82
C ASP A 319 4.91 37.91 54.21
N ASN A 320 4.00 38.41 55.04
CA ASN A 320 3.71 37.84 56.35
C ASN A 320 2.58 36.79 56.33
N SER A 321 1.73 36.78 55.30
CA SER A 321 0.63 35.81 55.12
C SER A 321 1.14 34.41 54.75
N THR A 322 0.42 33.35 55.13
CA THR A 322 0.81 31.97 54.83
C THR A 322 0.76 31.72 53.33
N ILE A 323 -0.32 32.14 52.66
CA ILE A 323 -0.48 32.01 51.21
C ILE A 323 0.58 32.84 50.47
N GLY A 324 0.80 34.09 50.88
CA GLY A 324 1.78 34.96 50.22
C GLY A 324 3.21 34.43 50.28
N LYS A 325 3.65 33.91 51.43
CA LYS A 325 4.97 33.24 51.56
C LYS A 325 5.13 32.09 50.56
N HIS A 326 4.11 31.26 50.41
CA HIS A 326 4.17 30.10 49.52
C HIS A 326 4.00 30.44 48.03
N LEU A 327 3.25 31.50 47.70
CA LEU A 327 3.22 32.07 46.36
C LEU A 327 4.61 32.64 45.99
N SER A 328 5.18 33.49 46.83
CA SER A 328 6.51 34.08 46.63
C SER A 328 7.60 33.01 46.53
N ALA A 329 7.54 31.97 47.35
CA ALA A 329 8.47 30.84 47.28
C ALA A 329 8.36 30.07 45.94
N ASN A 330 7.15 29.79 45.47
CA ASN A 330 6.93 29.13 44.17
C ASN A 330 7.42 30.00 43.02
N GLU A 331 7.07 31.28 42.98
CA GLU A 331 7.55 32.20 41.94
C GLU A 331 9.07 32.32 41.94
N GLY A 332 9.68 32.38 43.12
CA GLY A 332 11.14 32.37 43.29
C GLY A 332 11.78 31.09 42.77
N PHE A 333 11.18 29.93 43.06
CA PHE A 333 11.63 28.64 42.54
C PHE A 333 11.53 28.58 41.01
N MET A 334 10.38 28.99 40.43
CA MET A 334 10.17 29.04 38.98
C MET A 334 11.23 29.90 38.28
N LYS A 335 11.53 31.09 38.83
CA LYS A 335 12.60 31.96 38.32
C LYS A 335 13.97 31.27 38.35
N ARG A 336 14.30 30.54 39.43
CA ARG A 336 15.57 29.82 39.58
C ARG A 336 15.74 28.68 38.59
N ILE A 337 14.67 27.95 38.29
CA ILE A 337 14.67 26.92 37.23
C ILE A 337 14.54 27.52 35.81
N ARG A 338 14.59 28.85 35.69
CA ARG A 338 14.47 29.61 34.43
C ARG A 338 13.13 29.39 33.73
N PHE A 339 12.08 29.11 34.49
CA PHE A 339 10.72 29.04 33.99
C PHE A 339 10.12 30.45 33.92
N ASN A 340 9.65 30.84 32.73
CA ASN A 340 9.01 32.14 32.54
C ASN A 340 7.54 32.10 32.99
N THR A 341 7.26 32.60 34.20
CA THR A 341 5.90 32.61 34.77
C THR A 341 4.91 33.48 33.99
N THR A 342 5.36 34.36 33.09
CA THR A 342 4.44 35.12 32.22
C THR A 342 3.67 34.22 31.26
N LEU A 343 4.16 33.00 30.99
CA LEU A 343 3.47 32.00 30.18
C LEU A 343 2.11 31.60 30.79
N PHE A 344 1.90 31.79 32.09
CA PHE A 344 0.63 31.50 32.74
C PHE A 344 -0.46 32.53 32.46
N LYS A 345 -0.14 33.69 31.87
CA LYS A 345 -1.13 34.78 31.65
C LYS A 345 -2.27 34.36 30.71
N ASP A 346 -1.97 33.50 29.75
CA ASP A 346 -2.94 33.05 28.75
C ASP A 346 -3.73 31.82 29.19
N ILE A 347 -3.35 31.21 30.31
CA ILE A 347 -4.02 30.03 30.86
C ILE A 347 -5.10 30.48 31.83
N LYS A 348 -6.28 29.87 31.68
CA LYS A 348 -7.40 30.08 32.58
C LYS A 348 -7.66 28.81 33.38
N LEU A 349 -7.63 28.92 34.70
CA LEU A 349 -8.12 27.89 35.61
C LEU A 349 -9.63 27.82 35.48
N SER A 350 -10.13 26.68 35.01
CA SER A 350 -11.54 26.37 34.91
C SER A 350 -12.17 26.03 36.27
N LYS A 351 -13.50 25.90 36.30
CA LYS A 351 -14.20 25.39 37.48
C LYS A 351 -13.74 23.98 37.83
N GLU A 352 -13.55 23.15 36.80
CA GLU A 352 -13.11 21.76 36.91
C GLU A 352 -11.69 21.67 37.48
N ASP A 353 -10.79 22.57 37.06
CA ASP A 353 -9.43 22.68 37.61
C ASP A 353 -9.45 23.01 39.10
N ILE A 354 -10.26 24.00 39.50
CA ILE A 354 -10.40 24.39 40.91
C ILE A 354 -10.99 23.24 41.74
N ASP A 355 -12.01 22.57 41.21
CA ASP A 355 -12.61 21.41 41.89
C ASP A 355 -11.60 20.26 42.03
N LEU A 356 -10.74 20.03 41.03
CA LEU A 356 -9.64 19.05 41.10
C LEU A 356 -8.62 19.41 42.19
N LEU A 357 -8.21 20.67 42.26
CA LEU A 357 -7.28 21.15 43.28
C LEU A 357 -7.87 20.98 44.70
N LEU A 358 -9.14 21.30 44.88
CA LEU A 358 -9.82 21.15 46.17
C LEU A 358 -10.08 19.69 46.54
N ASN A 359 -10.41 18.83 45.57
CA ASN A 359 -10.51 17.39 45.81
C ASN A 359 -9.16 16.85 46.28
N THR A 360 -8.06 17.26 45.64
CA THR A 360 -6.70 16.86 46.02
C THR A 360 -6.36 17.34 47.44
N MET A 361 -6.66 18.60 47.76
CA MET A 361 -6.46 19.15 49.09
C MET A 361 -7.24 18.37 50.16
N TYR A 362 -8.51 18.05 49.89
CA TYR A 362 -9.34 17.24 50.79
C TYR A 362 -8.76 15.84 51.00
N THR A 363 -8.29 15.19 49.93
CA THR A 363 -7.62 13.88 49.99
C THR A 363 -6.35 13.94 50.84
N ASN A 364 -5.54 14.98 50.69
CA ASN A 364 -4.32 15.15 51.48
C ASN A 364 -4.62 15.32 52.97
N ILE A 365 -5.66 16.09 53.31
CA ILE A 365 -6.10 16.25 54.71
C ILE A 365 -6.63 14.93 55.28
N THR A 366 -7.50 14.23 54.55
CA THR A 366 -8.25 13.08 55.09
C THR A 366 -7.49 11.77 55.06
N HIS A 367 -6.73 11.51 53.99
CA HIS A 367 -6.01 10.25 53.79
C HIS A 367 -4.54 10.35 54.17
N LEU A 368 -3.88 11.46 53.82
CA LEU A 368 -2.47 11.69 54.13
C LEU A 368 -2.24 12.42 55.46
N LYS A 369 -3.31 12.85 56.13
CA LYS A 369 -3.30 13.52 57.43
C LYS A 369 -2.51 14.84 57.44
N PHE A 370 -2.54 15.58 56.34
CA PHE A 370 -1.93 16.91 56.27
C PHE A 370 -2.59 17.84 57.28
N ASN A 371 -1.79 18.64 57.96
CA ASN A 371 -2.30 19.79 58.71
C ASN A 371 -2.73 20.92 57.75
N GLU A 372 -3.28 22.01 58.31
CA GLU A 372 -3.83 23.11 57.51
C GLU A 372 -2.76 23.81 56.66
N ASP A 373 -1.59 24.10 57.23
CA ASP A 373 -0.49 24.74 56.51
C ASP A 373 0.05 23.82 55.40
N GLU A 374 0.26 22.53 55.67
CA GLU A 374 0.68 21.53 54.68
C GLU A 374 -0.32 21.41 53.53
N ALA A 375 -1.62 21.49 53.83
CA ALA A 375 -2.68 21.45 52.83
C ALA A 375 -2.68 22.71 51.95
N ILE A 376 -2.48 23.90 52.53
CA ILE A 376 -2.36 25.17 51.79
C ILE A 376 -1.10 25.17 50.91
N ILE A 377 0.04 24.73 51.45
CA ILE A 377 1.27 24.55 50.69
C ILE A 377 0.99 23.66 49.48
N SER A 378 0.47 22.46 49.72
CA SER A 378 0.17 21.51 48.66
C SER A 378 -0.79 22.08 47.62
N PHE A 379 -1.84 22.79 48.04
CA PHE A 379 -2.80 23.43 47.16
C PHE A 379 -2.14 24.46 46.23
N ILE A 380 -1.27 25.32 46.76
CA ILE A 380 -0.53 26.31 45.97
C ILE A 380 0.41 25.62 44.98
N TYR A 381 1.25 24.69 45.44
CA TYR A 381 2.17 23.96 44.54
C TYR A 381 1.42 23.21 43.43
N ASN A 382 0.33 22.52 43.77
CA ASN A 382 -0.50 21.81 42.80
C ASN A 382 -1.15 22.77 41.78
N THR A 383 -1.47 24.01 42.17
CA THR A 383 -1.98 25.02 41.24
C THR A 383 -0.95 25.35 40.16
N TYR A 384 0.31 25.60 40.55
CA TYR A 384 1.39 25.86 39.59
C TYR A 384 1.71 24.62 38.74
N THR A 385 1.72 23.42 39.34
CA THR A 385 1.91 22.17 38.60
C THR A 385 0.81 21.95 37.56
N LEU A 386 -0.45 22.27 37.90
CA LEU A 386 -1.58 22.18 36.98
C LEU A 386 -1.43 23.16 35.81
N LEU A 387 -0.98 24.38 36.06
CA LEU A 387 -0.71 25.35 34.99
C LEU A 387 0.45 24.92 34.08
N ILE A 388 1.51 24.34 34.64
CA ILE A 388 2.61 23.76 33.86
C ILE A 388 2.09 22.60 33.00
N ASN A 389 1.22 21.75 33.54
CA ASN A 389 0.58 20.67 32.78
C ASN A 389 -0.27 21.22 31.63
N HIS A 390 -1.04 22.29 31.84
CA HIS A 390 -1.78 22.97 30.76
C HIS A 390 -0.85 23.45 29.63
N LEU A 391 0.25 24.12 29.95
CA LEU A 391 1.26 24.52 28.96
C LEU A 391 1.87 23.33 28.23
N TYR A 392 2.22 22.29 28.99
CA TYR A 392 2.80 21.08 28.44
C TYR A 392 1.86 20.41 27.44
N ARG A 393 0.58 20.28 27.79
CA ARG A 393 -0.45 19.71 26.91
C ARG A 393 -0.64 20.56 25.65
N GLU A 394 -0.69 21.89 25.80
CA GLU A 394 -0.80 22.79 24.65
C GLU A 394 0.42 22.67 23.72
N LEU A 395 1.64 22.65 24.28
CA LEU A 395 2.88 22.48 23.52
C LEU A 395 2.93 21.13 22.82
N MET A 396 2.61 20.04 23.52
CA MET A 396 2.55 18.69 22.97
C MET A 396 1.55 18.64 21.81
N GLN A 397 0.35 19.20 22.00
CA GLN A 397 -0.68 19.24 20.96
C GLN A 397 -0.21 20.01 19.72
N LYS A 398 0.44 21.17 19.91
CA LYS A 398 1.00 21.97 18.81
C LYS A 398 2.08 21.19 18.07
N TYR A 399 2.98 20.51 18.78
CA TYR A 399 4.05 19.73 18.18
C TYR A 399 3.52 18.52 17.39
N ILE A 400 2.59 17.76 17.96
CA ILE A 400 1.94 16.63 17.28
C ILE A 400 1.17 17.11 16.05
N ASN A 401 0.46 18.24 16.14
CA ASN A 401 -0.25 18.80 15.00
C ASN A 401 0.72 19.28 13.91
N PHE A 402 1.83 19.92 14.28
CA PHE A 402 2.86 20.32 13.32
C PHE A 402 3.40 19.12 12.53
N ILE A 403 3.75 18.02 13.21
CA ILE A 403 4.19 16.79 12.55
C ILE A 403 3.12 16.23 11.62
N ASN A 404 1.87 16.22 12.08
CA ASN A 404 0.75 15.71 11.29
C ASN A 404 0.45 16.60 10.07
N GLU A 405 0.47 17.93 10.22
CA GLU A 405 0.28 18.89 9.13
C GLU A 405 1.42 18.82 8.10
N GLU A 406 2.68 18.72 8.54
CA GLU A 406 3.83 18.52 7.66
C GLU A 406 3.68 17.22 6.86
N ASN A 407 3.24 16.14 7.52
CA ASN A 407 2.95 14.86 6.87
C ASN A 407 1.79 14.98 5.86
N VAL A 408 0.71 15.70 6.20
CA VAL A 408 -0.43 15.92 5.29
C VAL A 408 -0.01 16.75 4.08
N LEU A 409 0.75 17.82 4.26
CA LEU A 409 1.26 18.64 3.15
C LEU A 409 2.21 17.86 2.24
N ALA A 410 3.12 17.07 2.82
CA ALA A 410 3.99 16.17 2.06
C ALA A 410 3.17 15.13 1.27
N THR A 411 2.09 14.64 1.88
CA THR A 411 1.15 13.70 1.27
C THR A 411 0.41 14.31 0.08
N GLU A 412 -0.17 15.50 0.24
CA GLU A 412 -0.88 16.20 -0.84
C GLU A 412 0.05 16.47 -2.02
N LYS A 413 1.29 16.88 -1.75
CA LYS A 413 2.29 17.08 -2.79
C LYS A 413 2.59 15.80 -3.57
N LEU A 414 2.84 14.68 -2.88
CA LEU A 414 3.05 13.38 -3.52
C LEU A 414 1.83 12.93 -4.33
N LYS A 415 0.61 13.21 -3.86
CA LYS A 415 -0.62 12.89 -4.58
C LYS A 415 -0.75 13.67 -5.88
N LEU A 416 -0.42 14.97 -5.86
CA LEU A 416 -0.39 15.81 -7.06
C LEU A 416 0.67 15.32 -8.06
N GLU A 417 1.87 15.00 -7.60
CA GLU A 417 2.95 14.44 -8.44
C GLU A 417 2.54 13.08 -9.06
N LEU A 418 1.87 12.23 -8.29
CA LEU A 418 1.35 10.95 -8.78
C LEU A 418 0.26 11.12 -9.84
N GLU A 419 -0.67 12.06 -9.65
CA GLU A 419 -1.71 12.37 -10.64
C GLU A 419 -1.12 12.94 -11.93
N GLU A 420 -0.11 13.81 -11.83
CA GLU A 420 0.60 14.34 -12.98
C GLU A 420 1.34 13.22 -13.74
N SER A 421 2.04 12.35 -13.01
CA SER A 421 2.72 11.18 -13.58
C SER A 421 1.75 10.24 -14.30
N LYS A 422 0.57 9.97 -13.71
CA LYS A 422 -0.50 9.19 -14.34
C LYS A 422 -1.00 9.84 -15.64
N ARG A 423 -1.25 11.15 -15.65
CA ARG A 423 -1.66 11.89 -16.86
C ARG A 423 -0.59 11.82 -17.94
N ASN A 424 0.69 11.92 -17.57
CA ASN A 424 1.79 11.82 -18.53
C ASN A 424 1.91 10.41 -19.12
N LEU A 425 1.80 9.36 -18.29
CA LEU A 425 1.75 7.97 -18.74
C LEU A 425 0.60 7.73 -19.72
N GLU A 426 -0.58 8.25 -19.44
CA GLU A 426 -1.75 8.10 -20.32
C GLU A 426 -1.55 8.81 -21.66
N LYS A 427 -0.94 10.01 -21.66
CA LYS A 427 -0.55 10.70 -22.90
C LYS A 427 0.48 9.89 -23.69
N THR A 428 1.54 9.40 -23.04
CA THR A 428 2.58 8.60 -23.69
C THR A 428 2.00 7.31 -24.28
N LYS A 429 1.11 6.64 -23.55
CA LYS A 429 0.40 5.44 -24.04
C LYS A 429 -0.40 5.76 -25.31
N ASN A 430 -1.19 6.82 -25.30
CA ASN A 430 -1.96 7.25 -26.47
C ASN A 430 -1.06 7.61 -27.67
N ASP A 431 0.10 8.21 -27.44
CA ASP A 431 1.07 8.52 -28.49
C ASP A 431 1.75 7.27 -29.06
N ILE A 432 2.05 6.29 -28.21
CA ILE A 432 2.56 4.98 -28.63
C ILE A 432 1.51 4.26 -29.49
N ASP A 433 0.26 4.22 -29.05
CA ASP A 433 -0.83 3.57 -29.79
C ASP A 433 -1.02 4.22 -31.18
N LYS A 434 -0.97 5.56 -31.27
CA LYS A 434 -1.01 6.28 -32.56
C LYS A 434 0.18 5.95 -33.45
N LYS A 435 1.40 5.90 -32.90
CA LYS A 435 2.61 5.56 -33.65
C LYS A 435 2.55 4.12 -34.16
N GLN A 436 2.11 3.19 -33.32
CA GLN A 436 1.96 1.79 -33.67
C GLN A 436 0.96 1.64 -34.83
N HIS A 437 -0.19 2.31 -34.75
CA HIS A 437 -1.18 2.27 -35.82
C HIS A 437 -0.66 2.86 -37.15
N ARG A 438 0.19 3.89 -37.09
CA ARG A 438 0.87 4.46 -38.29
C ARG A 438 1.90 3.48 -38.87
N ILE A 439 2.69 2.83 -38.03
CA ILE A 439 3.68 1.84 -38.46
C ILE A 439 2.97 0.64 -39.09
N GLU A 440 1.88 0.16 -38.50
CA GLU A 440 1.06 -0.93 -39.06
C GLU A 440 0.50 -0.57 -40.44
N ASN A 441 -0.06 0.63 -40.60
CA ASN A 441 -0.54 1.11 -41.90
C ASN A 441 0.59 1.21 -42.94
N SER A 442 1.74 1.78 -42.55
CA SER A 442 2.90 1.89 -43.43
C SER A 442 3.46 0.53 -43.83
N ASN A 443 3.50 -0.44 -42.91
CA ASN A 443 3.90 -1.82 -43.20
C ASN A 443 2.95 -2.47 -44.21
N ILE A 444 1.64 -2.25 -44.09
CA ILE A 444 0.66 -2.76 -45.07
C ILE A 444 0.91 -2.16 -46.45
N GLU A 445 1.18 -0.85 -46.55
CA GLU A 445 1.49 -0.19 -47.82
C GLU A 445 2.80 -0.70 -48.45
N LEU A 446 3.86 -0.80 -47.65
CA LEU A 446 5.15 -1.32 -48.10
C LEU A 446 5.04 -2.77 -48.58
N LEU A 447 4.25 -3.61 -47.90
CA LEU A 447 4.01 -4.99 -48.34
C LEU A 447 3.32 -5.05 -49.71
N LYS A 448 2.33 -4.18 -49.95
CA LYS A 448 1.66 -4.06 -51.26
C LYS A 448 2.62 -3.60 -52.35
N GLU A 449 3.47 -2.64 -52.04
CA GLU A 449 4.46 -2.12 -52.99
C GLU A 449 5.52 -3.17 -53.34
N ILE A 450 6.03 -3.90 -52.34
CA ILE A 450 6.92 -5.05 -52.55
C ILE A 450 6.27 -6.09 -53.47
N GLU A 451 4.98 -6.38 -53.28
CA GLU A 451 4.28 -7.34 -54.13
C GLU A 451 4.14 -6.86 -55.57
N LYS A 452 3.87 -5.56 -55.78
CA LYS A 452 3.80 -4.94 -57.11
C LYS A 452 5.15 -4.98 -57.80
N LEU A 453 6.21 -4.54 -57.13
CA LEU A 453 7.58 -4.55 -57.66
C LEU A 453 8.04 -5.97 -57.99
N LYS A 454 7.69 -6.98 -57.19
CA LYS A 454 7.98 -8.38 -57.50
C LYS A 454 7.33 -8.84 -58.81
N LYS A 455 6.07 -8.46 -59.07
CA LYS A 455 5.36 -8.79 -60.32
C LYS A 455 6.01 -8.10 -61.53
N GLU A 456 6.36 -6.83 -61.39
CA GLU A 456 6.99 -6.04 -62.45
C GLU A 456 8.39 -6.55 -62.78
N ASN A 457 9.20 -6.84 -61.76
CA ASN A 457 10.54 -7.41 -61.93
C ASN A 457 10.50 -8.79 -62.61
N LYS A 458 9.48 -9.63 -62.31
CA LYS A 458 9.25 -10.89 -63.03
C LYS A 458 8.92 -10.67 -64.51
N LYS A 459 8.12 -9.66 -64.83
CA LYS A 459 7.76 -9.32 -66.22
C LYS A 459 8.97 -8.82 -67.00
N LEU A 460 9.74 -7.89 -66.43
CA LEU A 460 10.94 -7.33 -67.06
C LEU A 460 12.01 -8.40 -67.32
N LYS A 461 12.20 -9.35 -66.40
CA LYS A 461 13.12 -10.49 -66.63
C LYS A 461 12.73 -11.32 -67.85
N LEU A 462 11.43 -11.62 -68.02
CA LEU A 462 10.93 -12.34 -69.20
C LEU A 462 11.11 -11.53 -70.49
N GLU A 463 10.89 -10.21 -70.45
CA GLU A 463 11.11 -9.34 -71.62
C GLU A 463 12.59 -9.27 -72.00
N LEU A 464 13.49 -9.23 -71.02
CA LEU A 464 14.93 -9.18 -71.23
C LEU A 464 15.46 -10.47 -71.85
N GLU A 465 15.04 -11.64 -71.32
CA GLU A 465 15.38 -12.96 -71.89
C GLU A 465 14.95 -13.06 -73.36
N ASN A 466 13.74 -12.62 -73.69
CA ASN A 466 13.25 -12.61 -75.07
C ASN A 466 14.05 -11.65 -75.98
N SER A 467 14.47 -10.50 -75.45
CA SER A 467 15.24 -9.51 -76.23
C SER A 467 16.66 -9.99 -76.53
N GLU A 468 17.33 -10.65 -75.59
CA GLU A 468 18.66 -11.23 -75.78
C GLU A 468 18.63 -12.33 -76.85
N GLU A 469 17.59 -13.15 -76.86
CA GLU A 469 17.39 -14.20 -77.86
C GLU A 469 17.25 -13.61 -79.27
N ILE A 470 16.42 -12.57 -79.44
CA ILE A 470 16.26 -11.88 -80.73
C ILE A 470 17.58 -11.23 -81.18
N LYS A 471 18.34 -10.62 -80.27
CA LYS A 471 19.63 -10.00 -80.60
C LYS A 471 20.64 -11.03 -81.12
N SER A 472 20.75 -12.19 -80.47
CA SER A 472 21.65 -13.26 -80.91
C SER A 472 21.33 -13.74 -82.33
N GLU A 473 20.05 -13.90 -82.65
CA GLU A 473 19.59 -14.28 -83.98
C GLU A 473 19.91 -13.22 -85.04
N VAL A 474 19.65 -11.95 -84.74
CA VAL A 474 19.93 -10.85 -85.67
C VAL A 474 21.42 -10.72 -85.96
N VAL A 475 22.30 -10.96 -84.98
CA VAL A 475 23.76 -10.96 -85.19
C VAL A 475 24.17 -12.03 -86.20
N LYS A 476 23.73 -13.28 -86.01
CA LYS A 476 24.03 -14.39 -86.94
C LYS A 476 23.48 -14.15 -88.35
N LEU A 477 22.31 -13.52 -88.47
CA LEU A 477 21.73 -13.10 -89.75
C LEU A 477 22.54 -11.98 -90.43
N ARG A 478 23.03 -11.00 -89.66
CA ARG A 478 23.87 -9.92 -90.19
C ARG A 478 25.21 -10.44 -90.69
N GLU A 479 25.87 -11.32 -89.94
CA GLU A 479 27.11 -11.99 -90.35
C GLU A 479 26.91 -12.76 -91.65
N PHE A 480 25.79 -13.49 -91.79
CA PHE A 480 25.44 -14.19 -93.01
C PHE A 480 25.29 -13.24 -94.22
N VAL A 481 24.55 -12.15 -94.09
CA VAL A 481 24.35 -11.17 -95.18
C VAL A 481 25.67 -10.52 -95.58
N PHE A 482 26.50 -10.14 -94.60
CA PHE A 482 27.79 -9.51 -94.85
C PHE A 482 28.75 -10.44 -95.60
N ASN A 483 28.87 -11.70 -95.16
CA ASN A 483 29.71 -12.69 -95.82
C ASN A 483 29.22 -13.03 -97.23
N ASN A 484 27.91 -13.05 -97.45
CA ASN A 484 27.36 -13.24 -98.80
C ASN A 484 27.71 -12.08 -99.74
N ASN A 485 27.59 -10.82 -99.29
CA ASN A 485 27.94 -9.67 -100.12
C ASN A 485 29.43 -9.63 -100.48
N LEU A 486 30.33 -9.96 -99.53
CA LEU A 486 31.77 -10.08 -99.80
C LEU A 486 32.11 -11.14 -100.85
N SER A 487 31.34 -12.22 -100.89
CA SER A 487 31.54 -13.31 -101.84
C SER A 487 30.94 -13.08 -103.23
N GLU A 488 30.15 -12.02 -103.43
CA GLU A 488 29.67 -11.60 -104.77
C GLU A 488 30.68 -10.70 -105.50
N GLU A 489 31.66 -10.12 -104.80
CA GLU A 489 32.71 -9.26 -105.38
C GLU A 489 33.97 -10.01 -105.83
N LEU A 490 34.08 -11.31 -105.55
CA LEU A 490 35.22 -12.15 -105.95
C LEU A 490 34.93 -12.85 -107.29
N SER A 491 35.86 -12.75 -108.25
CA SER A 491 35.73 -13.38 -109.57
C SER A 491 35.77 -14.91 -109.45
N SER A 492 35.05 -15.59 -110.35
CA SER A 492 34.80 -17.04 -110.33
C SER A 492 36.05 -17.93 -110.36
N ASP A 493 37.22 -17.38 -110.70
CA ASP A 493 38.45 -18.14 -110.87
C ASP A 493 39.25 -18.26 -109.56
N GLU A 494 39.01 -17.41 -108.55
CA GLU A 494 39.75 -17.41 -107.27
C GLU A 494 39.16 -18.39 -106.24
N TYR A 495 37.96 -18.93 -106.47
CA TYR A 495 37.22 -19.78 -105.50
C TYR A 495 37.47 -21.30 -105.64
N VAL A 496 38.24 -21.73 -106.65
CA VAL A 496 38.41 -23.15 -107.02
C VAL A 496 39.75 -23.74 -106.54
N GLU A 497 40.70 -22.93 -106.06
CA GLU A 497 41.94 -23.45 -105.49
C GLU A 497 41.69 -24.20 -104.17
N ASN A 498 42.30 -25.39 -104.05
CA ASN A 498 42.30 -26.27 -102.87
C ASN A 498 40.93 -26.84 -102.42
N LEU A 499 39.95 -26.96 -103.32
CA LEU A 499 38.65 -27.57 -102.98
C LEU A 499 38.79 -28.99 -102.39
N GLU A 500 39.68 -29.82 -102.93
CA GLU A 500 39.90 -31.20 -102.43
C GLU A 500 40.44 -31.23 -101.00
N GLU A 501 41.34 -30.30 -100.64
CA GLU A 501 41.88 -30.18 -99.29
C GLU A 501 40.80 -29.72 -98.30
N LYS A 502 39.98 -28.74 -98.69
CA LYS A 502 38.85 -28.26 -97.90
C LYS A 502 37.81 -29.34 -97.66
N ILE A 503 37.47 -30.10 -98.70
CA ILE A 503 36.57 -31.27 -98.59
C ILE A 503 37.14 -32.28 -97.59
N LYS A 504 38.43 -32.63 -97.71
CA LYS A 504 39.09 -33.58 -96.80
C LYS A 504 39.05 -33.10 -95.35
N ALA A 505 39.21 -31.80 -95.12
CA ALA A 505 39.19 -31.21 -93.79
C ALA A 505 37.79 -31.22 -93.14
N ILE A 506 36.71 -31.08 -93.92
CA ILE A 506 35.34 -31.07 -93.38
C ILE A 506 34.64 -32.44 -93.37
N LYS A 507 35.17 -33.44 -94.10
CA LYS A 507 34.54 -34.75 -94.33
C LYS A 507 34.31 -35.57 -93.05
N ASP A 508 35.14 -35.35 -92.04
CA ASP A 508 35.09 -36.08 -90.78
C ASP A 508 34.09 -35.47 -89.76
N PHE A 509 33.56 -34.28 -90.02
CA PHE A 509 32.50 -33.68 -89.19
C PHE A 509 31.11 -34.23 -89.54
N LYS A 510 30.28 -34.42 -88.51
CA LYS A 510 28.86 -34.75 -88.65
C LYS A 510 28.05 -33.48 -88.85
N ILE A 511 27.85 -33.09 -90.09
CA ILE A 511 27.16 -31.85 -90.43
C ILE A 511 25.68 -32.14 -90.72
N ALA A 512 24.77 -31.34 -90.16
CA ALA A 512 23.36 -31.35 -90.56
C ALA A 512 23.06 -30.17 -91.49
N ILE A 513 22.54 -30.45 -92.68
CA ILE A 513 22.11 -29.44 -93.65
C ILE A 513 20.59 -29.50 -93.79
N ILE A 514 19.94 -28.37 -93.55
CA ILE A 514 18.49 -28.28 -93.44
C ILE A 514 17.95 -27.31 -94.50
N GLY A 515 17.13 -27.82 -95.41
CA GLY A 515 16.54 -27.03 -96.50
C GLY A 515 17.47 -26.86 -97.71
N GLY A 516 16.99 -26.18 -98.75
CA GLY A 516 17.62 -26.12 -100.07
C GLY A 516 17.05 -27.14 -101.08
N HIS A 517 17.40 -26.99 -102.35
CA HIS A 517 16.86 -27.82 -103.44
C HIS A 517 17.42 -29.25 -103.39
N LYS A 518 16.59 -30.26 -103.72
CA LYS A 518 16.93 -31.68 -103.63
C LYS A 518 18.20 -32.04 -104.41
N THR A 519 18.36 -31.49 -105.61
CA THR A 519 19.55 -31.66 -106.45
C THR A 519 20.83 -31.16 -105.77
N TRP A 520 20.78 -29.99 -105.12
CA TRP A 520 21.94 -29.41 -104.43
C TRP A 520 22.35 -30.24 -103.21
N GLN A 521 21.37 -30.67 -102.40
CA GLN A 521 21.65 -31.56 -101.26
C GLN A 521 22.22 -32.91 -101.71
N ASN A 522 21.72 -33.49 -102.80
CA ASN A 522 22.23 -34.76 -103.32
C ASN A 522 23.69 -34.65 -103.75
N ASN A 523 24.05 -33.57 -104.45
CA ASN A 523 25.42 -33.33 -104.86
C ASN A 523 26.35 -33.11 -103.65
N LEU A 524 25.89 -32.41 -102.60
CA LEU A 524 26.65 -32.27 -101.36
C LEU A 524 26.77 -33.58 -100.59
N LYS A 525 25.77 -34.47 -100.67
CA LYS A 525 25.77 -35.78 -100.01
C LYS A 525 26.82 -36.73 -100.61
N GLU A 526 27.08 -36.63 -101.91
CA GLU A 526 28.17 -37.38 -102.56
C GLU A 526 29.54 -36.96 -102.03
N ILE A 527 29.70 -35.68 -101.70
CA ILE A 527 30.95 -35.09 -101.21
C ILE A 527 31.11 -35.29 -99.69
N LEU A 528 30.00 -35.19 -98.94
CA LEU A 528 29.93 -35.26 -97.48
C LEU A 528 29.07 -36.45 -97.03
N PRO A 529 29.59 -37.70 -97.11
CA PRO A 529 28.81 -38.91 -96.83
C PRO A 529 28.44 -39.07 -95.34
N ASN A 530 29.16 -38.40 -94.43
CA ASN A 530 28.91 -38.44 -92.99
C ASN A 530 27.87 -37.40 -92.51
N SER A 531 27.32 -36.61 -93.43
CA SER A 531 26.39 -35.52 -93.15
C SER A 531 24.93 -35.96 -93.26
N SER A 532 24.07 -35.33 -92.45
CA SER A 532 22.63 -35.56 -92.44
C SER A 532 21.90 -34.45 -93.20
N PHE A 533 21.05 -34.82 -94.14
CA PHE A 533 20.30 -33.87 -94.97
C PHE A 533 18.80 -33.93 -94.64
N ILE A 534 18.18 -32.76 -94.50
CA ILE A 534 16.74 -32.59 -94.28
C ILE A 534 16.16 -31.83 -95.47
N TYR A 535 15.25 -32.46 -96.20
CA TYR A 535 14.61 -31.84 -97.36
C TYR A 535 13.41 -30.98 -96.93
N LEU A 536 12.94 -30.14 -97.85
CA LEU A 536 11.84 -29.19 -97.58
C LEU A 536 10.53 -29.88 -97.17
N ASP A 537 10.32 -31.14 -97.60
CA ASP A 537 9.11 -31.93 -97.33
C ASP A 537 9.18 -32.75 -96.02
N ASP A 538 10.34 -32.77 -95.34
CA ASP A 538 10.59 -33.57 -94.12
C ASP A 538 10.02 -32.91 -92.84
N ILE A 539 8.87 -32.21 -92.94
CA ILE A 539 8.29 -31.42 -91.85
C ILE A 539 8.04 -32.26 -90.59
N ASN A 540 7.66 -33.53 -90.75
CA ASN A 540 7.26 -34.41 -89.64
C ASN A 540 8.41 -35.22 -89.01
N LYS A 541 9.66 -34.99 -89.41
CA LYS A 541 10.83 -35.70 -88.87
C LYS A 541 11.10 -35.30 -87.41
N ASP A 542 11.64 -36.23 -86.61
CA ASP A 542 12.17 -35.90 -85.28
C ASP A 542 13.55 -35.26 -85.44
N PHE A 543 13.72 -34.04 -84.94
CA PHE A 543 14.96 -33.27 -85.04
C PHE A 543 15.92 -33.52 -83.86
N LYS A 544 15.61 -34.43 -82.91
CA LYS A 544 16.51 -34.78 -81.81
C LYS A 544 17.91 -35.22 -82.26
N PHE A 545 18.03 -35.79 -83.46
CA PHE A 545 19.34 -36.23 -83.98
C PHE A 545 20.33 -35.07 -84.15
N LEU A 546 19.87 -33.81 -84.25
CA LEU A 546 20.73 -32.63 -84.33
C LEU A 546 21.67 -32.52 -83.11
N THR A 547 21.28 -33.05 -81.95
CA THR A 547 22.14 -33.11 -80.74
C THR A 547 23.42 -33.93 -80.90
N LYS A 548 23.52 -34.76 -81.95
CA LYS A 548 24.68 -35.63 -82.24
C LYS A 548 25.52 -35.13 -83.41
N MET A 549 25.19 -33.95 -83.93
CA MET A 549 25.85 -33.32 -85.07
C MET A 549 26.83 -32.28 -84.54
N ASP A 550 27.97 -32.15 -85.20
CA ASP A 550 29.01 -31.19 -84.83
C ASP A 550 28.62 -29.77 -85.27
N TYR A 551 27.93 -29.63 -86.41
CA TYR A 551 27.46 -28.35 -86.95
C TYR A 551 26.08 -28.49 -87.60
N VAL A 552 25.25 -27.44 -87.47
CA VAL A 552 23.94 -27.36 -88.12
C VAL A 552 23.87 -26.15 -89.03
N PHE A 553 23.63 -26.38 -90.32
CA PHE A 553 23.43 -25.34 -91.31
C PHE A 553 21.97 -25.29 -91.76
N ILE A 554 21.38 -24.10 -91.68
CA ILE A 554 20.01 -23.83 -92.12
C ILE A 554 20.06 -23.04 -93.42
N ASN A 555 19.43 -23.57 -94.45
CA ASN A 555 19.29 -22.85 -95.70
C ASN A 555 18.29 -21.70 -95.56
N ILE A 556 18.58 -20.54 -96.17
CA ILE A 556 17.69 -19.36 -96.11
C ILE A 556 16.35 -19.54 -96.84
N LYS A 557 16.26 -20.44 -97.81
CA LYS A 557 15.03 -20.76 -98.56
C LYS A 557 14.27 -21.92 -97.92
N ILE A 558 14.28 -21.99 -96.59
CA ILE A 558 13.54 -22.99 -95.81
C ILE A 558 12.08 -22.53 -95.56
N PRO A 559 11.08 -23.42 -95.64
CA PRO A 559 9.72 -23.09 -95.28
C PRO A 559 9.62 -22.66 -93.81
N HIS A 560 8.86 -21.61 -93.56
CA HIS A 560 8.69 -21.01 -92.23
C HIS A 560 8.31 -22.04 -91.16
N GLN A 561 7.41 -22.98 -91.46
CA GLN A 561 7.00 -24.02 -90.50
C GLN A 561 8.15 -24.98 -90.12
N LEU A 562 8.99 -25.35 -91.08
CA LEU A 562 10.16 -26.21 -90.84
C LEU A 562 11.24 -25.46 -90.05
N TYR A 563 11.45 -24.18 -90.38
CA TYR A 563 12.38 -23.29 -89.66
C TYR A 563 12.08 -23.23 -88.17
N TYR A 564 10.84 -22.90 -87.77
CA TYR A 564 10.50 -22.77 -86.35
C TYR A 564 10.62 -24.09 -85.59
N ARG A 565 10.31 -25.24 -86.21
CA ARG A 565 10.48 -26.55 -85.56
C ARG A 565 11.95 -26.90 -85.30
N VAL A 566 12.80 -26.63 -86.29
CA VAL A 566 14.25 -26.82 -86.18
C VAL A 566 14.82 -25.85 -85.14
N LYS A 567 14.44 -24.57 -85.20
CA LYS A 567 14.84 -23.52 -84.24
C LYS A 567 14.46 -23.87 -82.81
N ASN A 568 13.22 -24.32 -82.58
CA ASN A 568 12.77 -24.76 -81.26
C ASN A 568 13.60 -25.93 -80.72
N THR A 569 14.06 -26.83 -81.61
CA THR A 569 14.91 -27.95 -81.22
C THR A 569 16.32 -27.49 -80.91
N ILE A 570 16.89 -26.62 -81.75
CA ILE A 570 18.19 -25.97 -81.54
C ILE A 570 18.20 -25.22 -80.20
N LYS A 571 17.16 -24.42 -79.91
CA LYS A 571 16.96 -23.72 -78.64
C LYS A 571 16.87 -24.68 -77.45
N LYS A 572 16.02 -25.72 -77.57
CA LYS A 572 15.79 -26.69 -76.48
C LYS A 572 17.05 -27.42 -76.04
N TYR A 573 17.98 -27.67 -76.97
CA TYR A 573 19.20 -28.42 -76.69
C TYR A 573 20.48 -27.57 -76.78
N ASN A 574 20.36 -26.25 -76.86
CA ASN A 574 21.49 -25.30 -76.98
C ASN A 574 22.50 -25.67 -78.07
N ILE A 575 22.00 -26.00 -79.26
CA ILE A 575 22.82 -26.43 -80.41
C ILE A 575 23.31 -25.18 -81.16
N ASP A 576 24.58 -25.14 -81.55
CA ASP A 576 25.07 -24.05 -82.39
C ASP A 576 24.65 -24.25 -83.85
N PHE A 577 24.39 -23.15 -84.55
CA PHE A 577 23.93 -23.18 -85.93
C PHE A 577 24.34 -21.94 -86.70
N ASP A 578 24.41 -22.10 -88.02
CA ASP A 578 24.67 -21.04 -88.99
C ASP A 578 23.74 -21.14 -90.20
N PHE A 579 23.68 -20.05 -90.97
CA PHE A 579 22.95 -20.02 -92.23
C PHE A 579 23.85 -20.37 -93.41
N ILE A 580 23.29 -21.04 -94.42
CA ILE A 580 23.97 -21.37 -95.68
C ILE A 580 23.09 -20.98 -96.87
N ASP A 581 23.71 -20.54 -97.97
CA ASP A 581 22.98 -20.27 -99.21
C ASP A 581 23.08 -21.42 -100.22
N THR A 582 22.01 -21.58 -101.00
CA THR A 582 21.95 -22.41 -102.20
C THR A 582 22.33 -21.57 -103.41
N ARG A 583 23.63 -21.37 -103.63
CA ARG A 583 24.13 -21.00 -104.96
C ARG A 583 24.22 -22.25 -105.81
N THR A 584 23.93 -22.15 -107.10
CA THR A 584 23.93 -23.29 -108.05
C THR A 584 25.28 -23.99 -108.18
N ASN A 585 26.36 -23.39 -107.65
CA ASN A 585 27.70 -23.94 -107.65
C ASN A 585 28.06 -24.53 -106.26
N ILE A 586 28.32 -25.84 -106.25
CA ILE A 586 28.65 -26.64 -105.05
C ILE A 586 29.96 -26.18 -104.40
N GLY A 587 30.93 -25.70 -105.18
CA GLY A 587 32.22 -25.25 -104.67
C GLY A 587 32.09 -24.09 -103.68
N PHE A 588 31.18 -23.16 -103.93
CA PHE A 588 30.87 -22.07 -103.00
C PHE A 588 30.25 -22.57 -101.69
N SER A 589 29.34 -23.55 -101.76
CA SER A 589 28.75 -24.14 -100.56
C SER A 589 29.78 -24.88 -99.71
N ILE A 590 30.76 -25.54 -100.33
CA ILE A 590 31.85 -26.22 -99.64
C ILE A 590 32.78 -25.21 -98.96
N ASN A 591 33.13 -24.12 -99.64
CA ASN A 591 33.95 -23.05 -99.04
C ASN A 591 33.21 -22.37 -97.87
N ASP A 592 31.92 -22.07 -98.01
CA ASP A 592 31.12 -21.48 -96.94
C ASP A 592 31.00 -22.38 -95.70
N ILE A 593 30.81 -23.69 -95.91
CA ILE A 593 30.82 -24.69 -94.83
C ILE A 593 32.21 -24.74 -94.19
N TYR A 594 33.28 -24.79 -95.00
CA TYR A 594 34.66 -24.83 -94.50
C TYR A 594 34.97 -23.61 -93.62
N ASP A 595 34.65 -22.40 -94.08
CA ASP A 595 34.93 -21.18 -93.33
C ASP A 595 34.15 -21.13 -92.00
N LYS A 596 32.88 -21.54 -92.03
CA LYS A 596 32.02 -21.53 -90.83
C LYS A 596 32.29 -22.68 -89.86
N THR A 597 32.95 -23.76 -90.31
CA THR A 597 33.31 -24.90 -89.44
C THR A 597 34.74 -24.82 -88.93
N ILE A 598 35.70 -24.44 -89.78
CA ILE A 598 37.14 -24.49 -89.47
C ILE A 598 37.72 -23.10 -89.14
N ASN A 599 37.34 -22.04 -89.86
CA ASN A 599 37.87 -20.69 -89.64
C ASN A 599 37.17 -19.93 -88.48
N LYS A 600 36.19 -20.54 -87.81
CA LYS A 600 35.45 -19.97 -86.67
C LYS A 600 36.06 -20.27 -85.28
N LYS A 601 37.27 -20.82 -85.23
CA LYS A 601 38.01 -21.06 -83.96
C LYS A 601 38.94 -19.92 -83.59
#